data_AF-A0A2C9LQJ7-F1
#
_entry.id   AF-A0A2C9LQJ7-F1
#
_cell.length_a   1.000
_cell.length_b   1.000
_cell.length_c   1.000
_cell.angle_alpha   90.00
_cell.angle_beta   90.00
_cell.angle_gamma   90.00
#
_symmetry.space_group_name_H-M   'P 1'
#
loop_
_entity.id
_entity.type
_entity.pdbx_description
1 polymer ?
#
loop_
_entity_poly.entity_id
_entity_poly.type
_entity_poly.pdbx_seq_one_letter_code
_entity_poly.pdbx_strand_id
1 'polypeptide(L)'
;MYDHLDGVQRAETIKTKLSDVKVVMMQLLQVFSAHEDLRLADMGKKDQETFILLDVSNWTAYSAIVKQIAEVGMNREGYNYILATLDIATLDLFQLQQGGANVIGFQSVDFDDDHVKEFQSQWKSLEPTLWPGAGSDRLTVSSFLYYNISLPCIKIEHLTFYGVKI
;
A
#
# COMPACT_ATOMS: atom_id res chain seq x y z
N MET A 1 9.41 -7.20 0.19
CA MET A 1 9.35 -7.43 -1.27
C MET A 1 9.19 -6.08 -1.95
N TYR A 2 9.81 -5.89 -3.12
CA TYR A 2 9.72 -4.64 -3.87
C TYR A 2 9.73 -4.88 -5.38
N ASP A 3 9.12 -4.00 -6.18
CA ASP A 3 9.04 -4.14 -7.65
C ASP A 3 9.92 -3.15 -8.44
N HIS A 4 10.40 -2.08 -7.80
CA HIS A 4 11.19 -1.02 -8.45
C HIS A 4 12.62 -0.89 -7.89
N LEU A 5 13.54 -0.33 -8.70
CA LEU A 5 14.95 -0.11 -8.30
C LEU A 5 15.07 0.84 -7.10
N ASP A 6 14.21 1.84 -7.00
CA ASP A 6 14.18 2.76 -5.84
C ASP A 6 13.85 2.03 -4.54
N GLY A 7 13.16 0.90 -4.62
CA GLY A 7 12.88 0.02 -3.50
C GLY A 7 14.14 -0.63 -2.93
N VAL A 8 15.18 -0.83 -3.74
CA VAL A 8 16.46 -1.43 -3.29
C VAL A 8 17.11 -0.55 -2.22
N GLN A 9 17.21 0.76 -2.47
CA GLN A 9 17.85 1.68 -1.52
C GLN A 9 17.08 1.76 -0.20
N ARG A 10 15.74 1.75 -0.27
CA ARG A 10 14.88 1.71 0.93
C ARG A 10 15.06 0.40 1.68
N ALA A 11 15.08 -0.73 0.99
CA ALA A 11 15.27 -2.05 1.57
C ALA A 11 16.63 -2.17 2.28
N GLU A 12 17.71 -1.69 1.66
CA GLU A 12 19.05 -1.66 2.29
C GLU A 12 19.09 -0.75 3.52
N THR A 13 18.40 0.38 3.47
CA THR A 13 18.26 1.28 4.63
C THR A 13 17.54 0.58 5.78
N ILE A 14 16.44 -0.13 5.50
CA ILE A 14 15.67 -0.88 6.50
C ILE A 14 16.53 -1.99 7.10
N LYS A 15 17.22 -2.78 6.28
CA LYS A 15 18.10 -3.86 6.72
C LYS A 15 19.21 -3.35 7.64
N THR A 16 19.77 -2.19 7.33
CA THR A 16 20.82 -1.57 8.16
C THR A 16 20.27 -1.10 9.51
N LYS A 17 19.06 -0.52 9.53
CA LYS A 17 18.42 -0.04 10.76
C LYS A 17 17.88 -1.16 11.65
N LEU A 18 17.50 -2.30 11.06
CA LEU A 18 16.98 -3.47 11.76
C LEU A 18 18.07 -4.55 11.89
N SER A 19 19.26 -4.20 12.36
CA SER A 19 20.42 -5.11 12.44
C SER A 19 20.17 -6.37 13.26
N ASP A 20 19.29 -6.29 14.26
CA ASP A 20 18.98 -7.38 15.17
C ASP A 20 17.91 -8.34 14.63
N VAL A 21 17.32 -8.02 13.47
CA VAL A 21 16.27 -8.81 12.82
C VAL A 21 16.79 -9.35 11.49
N LYS A 22 16.56 -10.63 11.23
CA LYS A 22 16.91 -11.23 9.93
C LYS A 22 15.98 -10.68 8.85
N VAL A 23 16.49 -9.73 8.07
CA VAL A 23 15.78 -9.17 6.91
C VAL A 23 16.20 -9.90 5.63
N VAL A 24 15.22 -10.48 4.93
CA VAL A 24 15.39 -11.07 3.59
C VAL A 24 14.74 -10.14 2.57
N MET A 25 15.52 -9.71 1.58
CA MET A 25 15.06 -8.84 0.50
C MET A 25 14.71 -9.69 -0.71
N MET A 26 13.58 -9.40 -1.35
CA MET A 26 13.09 -10.10 -2.53
C MET A 26 12.54 -9.07 -3.52
N GLN A 27 13.10 -9.08 -4.73
CA GLN A 27 12.62 -8.26 -5.83
C GLN A 27 11.58 -9.04 -6.64
N LEU A 28 10.45 -8.40 -6.93
CA LEU A 28 9.40 -8.89 -7.81
C LEU A 28 9.66 -8.36 -9.21
N LEU A 29 10.41 -9.13 -10.02
CA LEU A 29 10.78 -8.70 -11.38
C LEU A 29 9.56 -8.56 -12.30
N GLN A 30 8.50 -9.33 -12.04
CA GLN A 30 7.25 -9.32 -12.79
C GLN A 30 6.07 -9.27 -11.81
N VAL A 31 5.73 -8.08 -11.31
CA VAL A 31 4.68 -7.92 -10.27
C VAL A 31 3.32 -8.46 -10.70
N PHE A 32 3.03 -8.52 -12.00
CA PHE A 32 1.80 -9.08 -12.56
C PHE A 32 1.83 -10.60 -12.74
N SER A 33 2.97 -11.26 -12.47
CA SER A 33 3.17 -12.70 -12.62
C SER A 33 4.20 -13.21 -11.60
N ALA A 34 3.98 -12.87 -10.34
CA ALA A 34 4.87 -13.12 -9.20
C ALA A 34 4.59 -14.44 -8.48
N HIS A 35 3.68 -15.31 -8.97
CA HIS A 35 3.29 -16.53 -8.26
C HIS A 35 4.47 -17.43 -7.88
N GLU A 36 5.50 -17.51 -8.72
CA GLU A 36 6.69 -18.32 -8.42
C GLU A 36 7.53 -17.69 -7.30
N ASP A 37 7.78 -16.39 -7.37
CA ASP A 37 8.50 -15.64 -6.33
C ASP A 37 7.77 -15.76 -4.98
N LEU A 38 6.43 -15.67 -5.00
CA LEU A 38 5.60 -15.84 -3.82
C LEU A 38 5.65 -17.26 -3.26
N ARG A 39 5.57 -18.30 -4.11
CA ARG A 39 5.73 -19.70 -3.67
C ARG A 39 7.08 -19.93 -3.03
N LEU A 40 8.16 -19.39 -3.61
CA LEU A 40 9.50 -19.46 -3.04
C LEU A 40 9.57 -18.75 -1.68
N ALA A 41 8.89 -17.63 -1.51
CA ALA A 41 8.79 -16.92 -0.23
C ALA A 41 8.03 -17.71 0.85
N ASP A 42 6.99 -18.47 0.47
CA ASP A 42 6.17 -19.29 1.37
C ASP A 42 6.87 -20.59 1.83
N MET A 43 7.90 -21.05 1.11
CA MET A 43 8.57 -22.32 1.39
C MET A 43 9.09 -22.38 2.84
N GLY A 44 8.58 -23.36 3.59
CA GLY A 44 8.98 -23.61 4.98
C GLY A 44 8.37 -22.66 6.01
N LYS A 45 7.32 -21.89 5.65
CA LYS A 45 6.65 -20.90 6.51
C LYS A 45 5.32 -21.34 7.10
N LYS A 46 4.91 -22.59 6.89
CA LYS A 46 3.57 -23.10 7.24
C LYS A 46 3.15 -22.84 8.70
N ASP A 47 4.09 -22.92 9.64
CA ASP A 47 3.84 -22.76 11.08
C ASP A 47 4.66 -21.61 11.70
N GLN A 48 5.10 -20.65 10.88
CA GLN A 48 5.91 -19.51 11.32
C GLN A 48 5.13 -18.21 11.20
N GLU A 49 5.15 -17.42 12.27
CA GLU A 49 4.74 -16.02 12.17
C GLU A 49 5.68 -15.28 11.21
N THR A 50 5.12 -14.73 10.14
CA THR A 50 5.88 -14.21 9.00
C THR A 50 5.48 -12.76 8.75
N PHE A 51 6.47 -11.86 8.80
CA PHE A 51 6.28 -10.43 8.54
C PHE A 51 6.79 -10.09 7.14
N ILE A 52 5.92 -9.51 6.31
CA ILE A 52 6.24 -9.12 4.93
C ILE A 52 5.96 -7.63 4.76
N LEU A 53 7.03 -6.86 4.55
CA LEU A 53 6.93 -5.50 4.06
C LEU A 53 6.76 -5.52 2.54
N LEU A 54 5.65 -5.01 2.03
CA LEU A 54 5.35 -4.86 0.61
C LEU A 54 5.58 -3.42 0.19
N ASP A 55 6.60 -3.17 -0.63
CA ASP A 55 6.95 -1.87 -1.20
C ASP A 55 6.84 -1.93 -2.72
N VAL A 56 5.61 -1.84 -3.23
CA VAL A 56 5.33 -1.90 -4.68
C VAL A 56 4.88 -0.55 -5.23
N SER A 57 5.16 -0.34 -6.51
CA SER A 57 5.23 0.99 -7.15
C SER A 57 3.93 1.78 -7.22
N ASN A 58 2.78 1.12 -7.40
CA ASN A 58 1.50 1.80 -7.59
C ASN A 58 0.30 0.92 -7.23
N TRP A 59 -0.88 1.55 -7.22
CA TRP A 59 -2.16 0.90 -6.91
C TRP A 59 -2.45 -0.35 -7.76
N THR A 60 -2.14 -0.30 -9.06
CA THR A 60 -2.38 -1.44 -9.98
C THR A 60 -1.46 -2.60 -9.63
N ALA A 61 -0.19 -2.32 -9.29
CA ALA A 61 0.77 -3.31 -8.81
C ALA A 61 0.34 -3.93 -7.47
N TYR A 62 -0.12 -3.11 -6.51
CA TYR A 62 -0.71 -3.58 -5.26
C TYR A 62 -1.92 -4.49 -5.50
N SER A 63 -2.86 -4.08 -6.36
CA SER A 63 -4.05 -4.88 -6.68
C SER A 63 -3.68 -6.22 -7.31
N ALA A 64 -2.68 -6.23 -8.21
CA ALA A 64 -2.20 -7.45 -8.82
C ALA A 64 -1.51 -8.38 -7.81
N ILE A 65 -0.62 -7.86 -6.95
CA ILE A 65 0.14 -8.70 -6.03
C ILE A 65 -0.72 -9.25 -4.89
N VAL A 66 -1.66 -8.46 -4.36
CA VAL A 66 -2.62 -8.90 -3.32
C VAL A 66 -3.42 -10.09 -3.81
N LYS A 67 -3.89 -10.03 -5.06
CA LYS A 67 -4.62 -11.14 -5.67
C LYS A 67 -3.77 -12.41 -5.77
N GLN A 68 -2.54 -12.28 -6.25
CA GLN A 68 -1.64 -13.41 -6.40
C GLN A 68 -1.22 -14.01 -5.05
N ILE A 69 -1.04 -13.19 -4.01
CA ILE A 69 -0.78 -13.63 -2.63
C ILE A 69 -1.91 -14.54 -2.12
N ALA A 70 -3.16 -14.16 -2.34
CA ALA A 70 -4.31 -14.97 -1.98
C ALA A 70 -4.37 -16.28 -2.78
N GLU A 71 -4.09 -16.23 -4.09
CA GLU A 71 -4.07 -17.41 -4.96
C GLU A 71 -3.03 -18.45 -4.55
N VAL A 72 -1.89 -18.04 -3.98
CA VAL A 72 -0.86 -18.97 -3.46
C VAL A 72 -1.04 -19.33 -1.98
N GLY A 73 -2.10 -18.83 -1.32
CA GLY A 73 -2.41 -19.15 0.08
C GLY A 73 -1.49 -18.47 1.10
N MET A 74 -0.82 -17.39 0.72
CA MET A 74 -0.02 -16.55 1.63
C MET A 74 -0.87 -15.52 2.40
N ASN A 75 -2.19 -15.53 2.23
CA ASN A 75 -3.13 -14.71 3.00
C ASN A 75 -3.64 -15.38 4.29
N ARG A 76 -3.08 -16.53 4.69
CA ARG A 76 -3.52 -17.29 5.86
C ARG A 76 -3.09 -16.67 7.20
N GLU A 77 -3.71 -17.11 8.30
CA GLU A 77 -3.28 -16.77 9.66
C GLU A 77 -1.77 -17.05 9.86
N GLY A 78 -1.10 -16.15 10.59
CA GLY A 78 0.36 -16.17 10.78
C GLY A 78 1.12 -15.27 9.80
N TYR A 79 0.47 -14.78 8.74
CA TYR A 79 1.03 -13.74 7.86
C TYR A 79 0.66 -12.33 8.34
N ASN A 80 1.67 -11.46 8.42
CA ASN A 80 1.56 -10.07 8.81
C ASN A 80 2.14 -9.18 7.70
N TYR A 81 1.28 -8.49 6.97
CA TYR A 81 1.67 -7.60 5.88
C TYR A 81 1.80 -6.16 6.36
N ILE A 82 2.90 -5.49 6.01
CA ILE A 82 3.07 -4.04 6.14
C ILE A 82 3.15 -3.46 4.74
N LEU A 83 2.15 -2.66 4.35
CA LEU A 83 2.11 -2.02 3.04
C LEU A 83 2.83 -0.68 3.13
N ALA A 84 3.92 -0.53 2.38
CA ALA A 84 4.68 0.71 2.27
C ALA A 84 3.99 1.66 1.29
N THR A 85 2.77 2.06 1.61
CA THR A 85 1.97 3.07 0.89
C THR A 85 1.33 4.03 1.89
N LEU A 86 1.10 5.27 1.45
CA LEU A 86 0.41 6.31 2.21
C LEU A 86 -1.07 6.46 1.80
N ASP A 87 -1.57 5.58 0.94
CA ASP A 87 -2.91 5.58 0.36
C ASP A 87 -3.65 4.26 0.64
N ILE A 88 -3.46 3.68 1.83
CA ILE A 88 -4.03 2.34 2.13
C ILE A 88 -5.55 2.27 1.96
N ALA A 89 -6.28 3.35 2.23
CA ALA A 89 -7.75 3.39 2.11
C ALA A 89 -8.24 3.18 0.67
N THR A 90 -7.36 3.35 -0.32
CA THR A 90 -7.69 3.15 -1.75
C THR A 90 -7.46 1.72 -2.22
N LEU A 91 -6.82 0.87 -1.41
CA LEU A 91 -6.51 -0.52 -1.74
C LEU A 91 -7.67 -1.45 -1.38
N ASP A 92 -7.93 -2.44 -2.25
CA ASP A 92 -8.80 -3.56 -1.90
C ASP A 92 -7.96 -4.65 -1.21
N LEU A 93 -8.16 -4.79 0.10
CA LEU A 93 -7.42 -5.72 0.96
C LEU A 93 -8.26 -6.93 1.37
N PHE A 94 -9.48 -7.04 0.85
CA PHE A 94 -10.45 -8.04 1.27
C PHE A 94 -9.91 -9.47 1.13
N GLN A 95 -9.15 -9.74 0.06
CA GLN A 95 -8.58 -11.06 -0.19
C GLN A 95 -7.51 -11.45 0.83
N LEU A 96 -6.76 -10.49 1.39
CA LEU A 96 -5.83 -10.77 2.49
C LEU A 96 -6.59 -11.07 3.78
N GLN A 97 -7.60 -10.25 4.08
CA GLN A 97 -8.39 -10.35 5.30
C GLN A 97 -9.20 -11.66 5.36
N GLN A 98 -9.81 -12.08 4.25
CA GLN A 98 -10.56 -13.33 4.20
C GLN A 98 -9.74 -14.56 4.57
N GLY A 99 -8.43 -14.55 4.30
CA GLY A 99 -7.55 -15.65 4.67
C GLY A 99 -7.11 -15.62 6.14
N GLY A 100 -7.30 -14.51 6.84
CA GLY A 100 -6.86 -14.32 8.23
C GLY A 100 -5.47 -13.70 8.37
N ALA A 101 -4.86 -13.18 7.29
CA ALA A 101 -3.64 -12.40 7.37
C ALA A 101 -3.90 -11.02 7.97
N ASN A 102 -2.99 -10.57 8.84
CA ASN A 102 -3.02 -9.21 9.36
C ASN A 102 -2.43 -8.25 8.33
N VAL A 103 -3.02 -7.06 8.20
CA VAL A 103 -2.52 -6.02 7.28
C VAL A 103 -2.38 -4.70 8.03
N ILE A 104 -1.19 -4.12 7.93
CA ILE A 104 -0.84 -2.80 8.44
C ILE A 104 -0.51 -1.92 7.23
N GLY A 105 -0.93 -0.66 7.24
CA GLY A 105 -0.41 0.32 6.30
C GLY A 105 -0.62 1.73 6.79
N PHE A 106 -0.47 2.70 5.90
CA PHE A 106 -0.42 4.10 6.29
C PHE A 106 -1.36 4.91 5.41
N GLN A 107 -1.96 5.95 5.99
CA GLN A 107 -2.85 6.86 5.30
C GLN A 107 -2.39 8.28 5.60
N SER A 108 -2.06 9.05 4.57
CA SER A 108 -1.60 10.43 4.75
C SER A 108 -2.73 11.46 4.65
N VAL A 109 -3.89 11.08 4.10
CA VAL A 109 -5.06 11.96 4.01
C VAL A 109 -6.10 11.51 5.03
N ASP A 110 -6.49 12.41 5.92
CA ASP A 110 -7.60 12.19 6.83
C ASP A 110 -8.94 12.42 6.10
N PHE A 111 -9.61 11.33 5.72
CA PHE A 111 -10.91 11.41 5.05
C PHE A 111 -12.06 11.79 5.99
N ASP A 112 -11.84 11.83 7.31
CA ASP A 112 -12.83 12.31 8.26
C ASP A 112 -12.81 13.84 8.43
N ASP A 113 -11.77 14.51 7.93
CA ASP A 113 -11.66 15.97 7.93
C ASP A 113 -12.69 16.62 6.98
N ASP A 114 -13.41 17.64 7.47
CA ASP A 114 -14.48 18.29 6.72
C ASP A 114 -13.97 19.01 5.45
N HIS A 115 -12.76 19.58 5.48
CA HIS A 115 -12.15 20.18 4.30
C HIS A 115 -11.78 19.13 3.25
N VAL A 116 -11.29 17.97 3.68
CA VAL A 116 -11.00 16.84 2.79
C VAL A 116 -12.29 16.30 2.18
N LYS A 117 -13.38 16.19 2.95
CA LYS A 117 -14.70 15.79 2.45
C LYS A 117 -15.26 16.77 1.43
N GLU A 118 -15.18 18.07 1.71
CA GLU A 118 -15.61 19.11 0.77
C GLU A 118 -14.80 19.03 -0.53
N PHE A 119 -13.48 18.93 -0.43
CA PHE A 119 -12.62 18.77 -1.58
C PHE A 119 -12.94 17.49 -2.36
N GLN A 120 -13.17 16.36 -1.68
CA GLN A 120 -13.55 15.11 -2.35
C GLN A 120 -14.87 15.26 -3.11
N SER A 121 -15.85 15.97 -2.53
CA SER A 121 -17.12 16.27 -3.22
C SER A 121 -16.89 17.13 -4.47
N GLN A 122 -16.05 18.16 -4.36
CA GLN A 122 -15.69 19.00 -5.52
C GLN A 122 -14.93 18.19 -6.58
N TRP A 123 -13.96 17.38 -6.18
CA TRP A 123 -13.16 16.52 -7.05
C TRP A 123 -14.04 15.59 -7.90
N LYS A 124 -15.07 14.99 -7.30
CA LYS A 124 -16.06 14.15 -8.00
C LYS A 124 -16.90 14.92 -9.02
N SER A 125 -17.02 16.24 -8.88
CA SER A 125 -17.80 17.08 -9.79
C SER A 125 -16.98 17.70 -10.93
N LEU A 126 -15.65 17.61 -10.87
CA LEU A 126 -14.75 18.18 -11.89
C LEU A 126 -14.73 17.32 -13.16
N GLU A 127 -14.63 17.98 -14.32
CA GLU A 127 -14.56 17.31 -15.61
C GLU A 127 -13.19 16.62 -15.82
N PRO A 128 -13.16 15.30 -16.09
CA PRO A 128 -11.91 14.56 -16.28
C PRO A 128 -11.06 15.03 -17.48
N THR A 129 -11.69 15.68 -18.45
CA THR A 129 -11.06 16.23 -19.66
C THR A 129 -10.17 17.43 -19.35
N LEU A 130 -10.57 18.27 -18.39
CA LEU A 130 -9.81 19.42 -17.92
C LEU A 130 -8.85 19.02 -16.79
N TRP A 131 -9.26 18.04 -15.97
CA TRP A 131 -8.52 17.57 -14.81
C TRP A 131 -8.36 16.04 -14.86
N PRO A 132 -7.28 15.52 -15.48
CA PRO A 132 -7.08 14.09 -15.59
C PRO A 132 -7.14 13.37 -14.24
N GLY A 133 -8.02 12.39 -14.12
CA GLY A 133 -8.27 11.62 -12.89
C GLY A 133 -9.35 12.19 -11.96
N ALA A 134 -9.83 13.41 -12.23
CA ALA A 134 -10.98 13.99 -11.54
C ALA A 134 -12.29 13.31 -11.98
N GLY A 135 -13.38 13.59 -11.26
CA GLY A 135 -14.66 12.90 -11.46
C GLY A 135 -14.68 11.46 -10.97
N SER A 136 -13.59 10.96 -10.39
CA SER A 136 -13.50 9.62 -9.82
C SER A 136 -13.83 9.61 -8.33
N ASP A 137 -14.39 8.50 -7.83
CA ASP A 137 -14.60 8.30 -6.40
C ASP A 137 -13.29 8.16 -5.61
N ARG A 138 -12.18 7.93 -6.32
CA ARG A 138 -10.87 7.68 -5.75
C ARG A 138 -10.07 8.96 -5.68
N LEU A 139 -9.88 9.47 -4.46
CA LEU A 139 -8.93 10.53 -4.21
C LEU A 139 -7.59 9.91 -3.78
N THR A 140 -6.54 10.12 -4.59
CA THR A 140 -5.18 9.68 -4.25
C THR A 140 -4.44 10.77 -3.47
N VAL A 141 -3.44 10.40 -2.65
CA VAL A 141 -2.55 11.37 -2.01
C VAL A 141 -1.93 12.28 -3.07
N SER A 142 -1.48 11.75 -4.20
CA SER A 142 -0.90 12.57 -5.28
C SER A 142 -1.86 13.65 -5.78
N SER A 143 -3.14 13.32 -5.98
CA SER A 143 -4.17 14.28 -6.38
C SER A 143 -4.42 15.32 -5.30
N PHE A 144 -4.47 14.91 -4.03
CA PHE A 144 -4.66 15.81 -2.90
C PHE A 144 -3.46 16.76 -2.70
N LEU A 145 -2.23 16.26 -2.83
CA LEU A 145 -1.01 17.07 -2.78
C LEU A 145 -0.98 18.12 -3.89
N TYR A 146 -1.40 17.75 -5.10
CA TYR A 146 -1.47 18.69 -6.22
C TYR A 146 -2.46 19.83 -5.97
N TYR A 147 -3.64 19.51 -5.42
CA TYR A 147 -4.61 20.52 -4.99
C TYR A 147 -4.03 21.44 -3.91
N ASN A 148 -3.37 20.86 -2.91
CA ASN A 148 -2.78 21.61 -1.81
C ASN A 148 -1.72 22.62 -2.28
N ILE A 149 -0.88 22.24 -3.25
CA ILE A 149 0.12 23.13 -3.84
C ILE A 149 -0.53 24.26 -4.67
N SER A 150 -1.65 23.98 -5.33
CA SER A 150 -2.37 24.95 -6.17
C SER A 150 -3.31 25.88 -5.39
N LEU A 151 -3.75 25.45 -4.20
CA LEU A 151 -4.56 26.22 -3.24
C LEU A 151 -4.02 25.95 -1.82
N PRO A 152 -3.11 26.79 -1.29
CA PRO A 152 -2.38 26.54 -0.02
C PRO A 152 -3.23 26.60 1.25
N CYS A 153 -4.54 26.34 1.16
CA CYS A 153 -5.49 26.47 2.25
C CYS A 153 -5.53 25.25 3.18
N ILE A 154 -5.04 24.09 2.75
CA ILE A 154 -5.05 22.87 3.57
C ILE A 154 -3.62 22.60 4.03
N LYS A 155 -3.34 22.60 5.33
CA LYS A 155 -2.03 22.15 5.78
C LYS A 155 -2.06 20.64 6.03
N ILE A 156 -1.06 19.94 5.52
CA ILE A 156 -0.81 18.54 5.90
C ILE A 156 -0.17 18.57 7.29
N GLU A 157 -0.97 18.74 8.33
CA GLU A 157 -0.46 18.85 9.71
C GLU A 157 -0.37 17.49 10.41
N HIS A 158 -1.02 16.44 9.90
CA HIS A 158 -1.05 15.14 10.59
C HIS A 158 -0.92 13.95 9.63
N LEU A 159 0.21 13.24 9.72
CA LEU A 159 0.30 11.84 9.30
C LEU A 159 -0.47 11.01 10.33
N THR A 160 -1.70 10.63 10.01
CA THR A 160 -2.47 9.75 10.88
C THR A 160 -1.97 8.32 10.70
N PHE A 161 -1.40 7.76 11.77
CA PHE A 161 -0.94 6.37 11.77
C PHE A 161 -2.13 5.44 11.94
N TYR A 162 -2.62 4.91 10.83
CA TYR A 162 -3.61 3.84 10.86
C TYR A 162 -2.92 2.50 11.09
N GLY A 163 -2.61 2.20 12.34
CA GLY A 163 -2.42 0.81 12.76
C GLY A 163 -3.77 0.12 12.75
N VAL A 164 -4.37 -0.11 11.57
CA VAL A 164 -5.61 -0.87 11.52
C VAL A 164 -5.24 -2.33 11.73
N LYS A 165 -5.45 -2.81 12.95
CA LYS A 165 -5.75 -4.23 13.14
C LYS A 165 -7.20 -4.37 12.69
N ILE A 166 -7.42 -4.58 11.39
CA ILE A 166 -8.77 -4.85 10.86
C ILE A 166 -9.11 -6.29 11.19
#